data_AF-A0A8T4VQL2-F1
#
_entry.id   AF-A0A8T4VQL2-F1
#
_cell.length_a   1.000
_cell.length_b   1.000
_cell.length_c   1.000
_cell.angle_alpha   90.00
_cell.angle_beta   90.00
_cell.angle_gamma   90.00
#
_symmetry.space_group_name_H-M   'P 1'
#
loop_
_entity.id
_entity.type
_entity.pdbx_description
1 polymer ?
#
loop_
_entity_poly.entity_id
_entity_poly.type
_entity_poly.pdbx_seq_one_letter_code
_entity_poly.pdbx_strand_id
1 'polypeptide(L)'
;MTTTTMAQLRTIADYQFGSGAGEALFPEDVDLAVHRSASGRPRQVLREGGRLVTLGTDGRFTLGLEGGRQLATVLDPAAYRVIVGDESEPFVRDGKNVFAKFVKAVDEAVRAGDEVL
;
A
#
# COMPACT_ATOMS: atom_id res chain seq x y z
N MET A 1 -25.07 4.66 9.86
CA MET A 1 -23.69 4.20 9.55
C MET A 1 -23.44 4.45 8.09
N THR A 2 -22.52 5.36 7.77
CA THR A 2 -22.20 5.69 6.38
C THR A 2 -21.29 4.59 5.83
N THR A 3 -21.80 3.79 4.89
CA THR A 3 -21.01 2.73 4.25
C THR A 3 -19.93 3.39 3.40
N THR A 4 -18.66 3.18 3.74
CA THR A 4 -17.56 3.67 2.89
C THR A 4 -17.68 3.05 1.50
N THR A 5 -17.75 3.91 0.48
CA THR A 5 -17.88 3.54 -0.93
C THR A 5 -16.50 3.25 -1.54
N MET A 6 -16.48 2.59 -2.70
CA MET A 6 -15.22 2.36 -3.42
C MET A 6 -14.54 3.67 -3.82
N ALA A 7 -15.32 4.66 -4.27
CA ALA A 7 -14.83 6.00 -4.58
C ALA A 7 -14.09 6.64 -3.40
N GLN A 8 -14.60 6.47 -2.17
CA GLN A 8 -13.92 6.98 -0.97
C GLN A 8 -12.60 6.25 -0.70
N LEU A 9 -12.53 4.94 -0.94
CA LEU A 9 -11.27 4.19 -0.81
C LEU A 9 -10.24 4.67 -1.83
N ARG A 10 -10.65 4.95 -3.07
CA ARG A 10 -9.78 5.55 -4.10
C ARG A 10 -9.25 6.92 -3.67
N THR A 11 -10.13 7.80 -3.17
CA THR A 11 -9.72 9.11 -2.65
C THR A 11 -8.72 9.00 -1.49
N ILE A 12 -8.91 8.05 -0.56
CA ILE A 12 -7.96 7.82 0.54
C ILE A 12 -6.61 7.35 -0.02
N ALA A 13 -6.60 6.47 -1.01
CA ALA A 13 -5.38 5.99 -1.64
C ALA A 13 -4.64 7.12 -2.38
N ASP A 14 -5.34 7.93 -3.17
CA ASP A 14 -4.75 9.09 -3.85
C ASP A 14 -4.20 10.11 -2.86
N TYR A 15 -4.88 10.30 -1.73
CA TYR A 15 -4.40 11.18 -0.67
C TYR A 15 -3.12 10.63 -0.01
N GLN A 16 -3.07 9.33 0.26
CA GLN A 16 -1.97 8.73 1.01
C GLN A 16 -0.73 8.46 0.15
N PHE A 17 -0.91 8.06 -1.11
CA PHE A 17 0.15 7.58 -2.01
C PHE A 17 0.37 8.45 -3.25
N GLY A 18 -0.44 9.48 -3.44
CA GLY A 18 -0.40 10.35 -4.62
C GLY A 18 -1.39 9.93 -5.71
N SER A 19 -1.63 10.86 -6.64
CA SER A 19 -2.62 10.70 -7.71
C SER A 19 -2.38 9.44 -8.55
N GLY A 20 -3.45 8.68 -8.78
CA GLY A 20 -3.44 7.45 -9.58
C GLY A 20 -3.32 6.19 -8.74
N ALA A 21 -2.95 6.31 -7.46
CA ALA A 21 -2.92 5.19 -6.53
C ALA A 21 -4.31 4.58 -6.30
N GLY A 22 -5.37 5.40 -6.30
CA GLY A 22 -6.74 4.93 -6.13
C GLY A 22 -7.17 3.99 -7.24
N GLU A 23 -6.97 4.36 -8.49
CA GLU A 23 -7.29 3.51 -9.64
C GLU A 23 -6.40 2.28 -9.71
N ALA A 24 -5.12 2.37 -9.33
CA ALA A 24 -4.22 1.22 -9.33
C ALA A 24 -4.57 0.19 -8.24
N LEU A 25 -4.97 0.65 -7.06
CA LEU A 25 -5.37 -0.25 -5.97
C LEU A 25 -6.80 -0.77 -6.14
N PHE A 26 -7.72 0.04 -6.67
CA PHE A 26 -9.14 -0.30 -6.74
C PHE A 26 -9.76 -0.07 -8.12
N PRO A 27 -9.24 -0.68 -9.19
CA PRO A 27 -9.76 -0.48 -10.54
C PRO A 27 -11.20 -0.99 -10.69
N GLU A 28 -11.95 -0.44 -11.66
CA GLU A 28 -13.38 -0.77 -11.87
C GLU A 28 -13.62 -2.12 -12.55
N ASP A 29 -12.64 -2.62 -13.30
CA ASP A 29 -12.72 -3.82 -14.13
C ASP A 29 -12.16 -5.08 -13.45
N VAL A 30 -11.84 -4.99 -12.15
CA VAL A 30 -11.29 -6.10 -11.36
C VAL A 30 -12.21 -6.46 -10.20
N ASP A 31 -12.41 -7.75 -9.98
CA ASP A 31 -13.13 -8.26 -8.82
C ASP A 31 -12.35 -8.04 -7.52
N LEU A 32 -12.95 -7.27 -6.61
CA LEU A 32 -12.39 -6.95 -5.30
C LEU A 32 -13.23 -7.55 -4.17
N ALA A 33 -12.58 -8.34 -3.32
CA ALA A 33 -13.18 -8.83 -2.08
C ALA A 33 -12.97 -7.80 -0.96
N VAL A 34 -14.06 -7.25 -0.43
CA VAL A 34 -14.02 -6.28 0.68
C VAL A 34 -14.51 -6.94 1.97
N HIS A 35 -13.59 -7.24 2.88
CA HIS A 35 -13.95 -7.67 4.22
C HIS A 35 -14.27 -6.46 5.09
N ARG A 36 -15.45 -6.50 5.70
CA ARG A 36 -15.98 -5.43 6.54
C ARG A 36 -16.06 -5.89 8.00
N SER A 37 -15.95 -4.93 8.93
CA SER A 37 -16.26 -5.18 10.34
C SER A 37 -17.76 -5.45 10.55
N ALA A 38 -18.14 -5.90 11.75
CA ALA A 38 -19.54 -5.99 12.17
C ALA A 38 -20.31 -4.67 12.02
N SER A 39 -19.59 -3.54 12.12
CA SER A 39 -20.10 -2.18 11.89
C SER A 39 -20.22 -1.77 10.42
N GLY A 40 -19.88 -2.65 9.46
CA GLY A 40 -19.93 -2.35 8.03
C GLY A 40 -18.74 -1.53 7.49
N ARG A 41 -17.80 -1.12 8.35
CA ARG A 41 -16.58 -0.39 7.96
C ARG A 41 -15.67 -1.34 7.14
N PRO A 42 -15.19 -0.95 5.95
CA PRO A 42 -14.14 -1.71 5.27
C PRO A 42 -12.93 -1.88 6.18
N ARG A 43 -12.42 -3.11 6.27
CA ARG A 43 -11.18 -3.42 6.98
C ARG A 43 -10.12 -3.89 6.04
N GLN A 44 -10.44 -4.77 5.09
CA GLN A 44 -9.47 -5.29 4.14
C GLN A 44 -10.05 -5.30 2.75
N VAL A 45 -9.21 -4.98 1.77
CA VAL A 45 -9.51 -5.13 0.35
C VAL A 45 -8.49 -6.09 -0.23
N LEU A 46 -9.00 -7.08 -0.95
CA LEU A 46 -8.22 -8.15 -1.55
C LEU A 46 -8.62 -8.29 -3.02
N ARG A 47 -7.70 -8.83 -3.80
CA ARG A 47 -7.95 -9.26 -5.18
C ARG A 47 -7.28 -10.61 -5.43
N GLU A 48 -7.34 -11.10 -6.66
CA GLU A 48 -6.51 -12.22 -7.08
C GLU A 48 -5.01 -11.92 -6.82
N GLY A 49 -4.32 -12.81 -6.09
CA GLY A 49 -2.94 -12.60 -5.66
C GLY A 49 -2.78 -12.12 -4.21
N GLY A 50 -3.86 -11.69 -3.55
CA GLY A 50 -3.92 -11.51 -2.11
C GLY A 50 -4.37 -10.13 -1.63
N ARG A 51 -3.90 -9.74 -0.44
CA ARG A 51 -4.30 -8.49 0.21
C ARG A 51 -3.69 -7.29 -0.50
N LEU A 52 -4.54 -6.34 -0.88
CA LEU A 52 -4.12 -5.02 -1.35
C LEU A 52 -3.82 -4.12 -0.16
N VAL A 53 -4.83 -3.90 0.69
CA VAL A 53 -4.72 -3.01 1.85
C VAL A 53 -5.52 -3.50 3.05
N THR A 54 -5.13 -3.04 4.23
CA THR A 54 -6.01 -2.96 5.41
C THR A 54 -6.28 -1.50 5.73
N LEU A 55 -7.55 -1.12 5.91
CA LEU A 55 -7.93 0.22 6.37
C LEU A 55 -7.91 0.28 7.90
N GLY A 56 -6.94 1.00 8.44
CA GLY A 56 -6.78 1.29 9.86
C GLY A 56 -7.96 2.09 10.44
N THR A 57 -8.02 2.17 11.77
CA THR A 57 -9.01 3.02 12.47
C THR A 57 -8.65 4.50 12.43
N ASP A 58 -7.39 4.80 12.11
CA ASP A 58 -6.85 6.14 11.82
C ASP A 58 -7.19 6.63 10.40
N GLY A 59 -7.85 5.81 9.59
CA GLY A 59 -8.20 6.14 8.22
C GLY A 59 -7.07 5.95 7.21
N ARG A 60 -5.91 5.39 7.61
CA ARG A 60 -4.79 5.10 6.72
C ARG A 60 -4.81 3.64 6.26
N PHE A 61 -4.23 3.41 5.09
CA PHE A 61 -3.99 2.06 4.58
C PHE A 61 -2.64 1.53 5.05
N THR A 62 -2.63 0.25 5.46
CA THR A 62 -1.42 -0.56 5.47
C THR A 62 -1.43 -1.50 4.27
N LEU A 63 -0.30 -1.65 3.60
CA LEU A 63 -0.16 -2.40 2.36
C LEU A 63 -0.07 -3.90 2.65
N GLY A 64 -0.72 -4.71 1.81
CA GLY A 64 -0.26 -6.07 1.56
C GLY A 64 0.76 -6.07 0.43
N LEU A 65 1.44 -7.20 0.24
CA LEU A 65 2.43 -7.37 -0.83
C LEU A 65 1.84 -7.07 -2.21
N GLU A 66 0.59 -7.46 -2.44
CA GLU A 66 -0.07 -7.23 -3.73
C GLU A 66 -0.40 -5.75 -3.95
N GLY A 67 -0.79 -5.03 -2.89
CA GLY A 67 -1.01 -3.58 -2.97
C GLY A 67 0.28 -2.83 -3.28
N GLY A 68 1.38 -3.21 -2.60
CA GLY A 68 2.70 -2.66 -2.89
C GLY A 68 3.15 -2.88 -4.34
N ARG A 69 2.91 -4.09 -4.89
CA ARG A 69 3.18 -4.37 -6.30
C ARG A 69 2.38 -3.49 -7.25
N GLN A 70 1.10 -3.26 -6.97
CA GLN A 70 0.29 -2.38 -7.82
C GLN A 70 0.77 -0.95 -7.78
N LEU A 71 1.05 -0.41 -6.61
CA LEU A 71 1.60 0.94 -6.48
C LEU A 71 2.95 1.06 -7.21
N ALA A 72 3.83 0.06 -7.09
CA ALA A 72 5.12 0.05 -7.75
C ALA A 72 5.03 0.16 -9.29
N THR A 73 3.90 -0.25 -9.90
CA THR A 73 3.70 -0.17 -11.36
C THR A 73 3.23 1.20 -11.86
N VAL A 74 2.62 2.02 -11.00
CA VAL A 74 2.00 3.29 -11.43
C VAL A 74 2.67 4.53 -10.86
N LEU A 75 3.28 4.42 -9.68
CA LEU A 75 3.96 5.52 -9.04
C LEU A 75 5.31 5.76 -9.70
N ASP A 76 5.75 7.02 -9.74
CA ASP A 76 7.10 7.41 -10.19
C ASP A 76 8.14 6.45 -9.61
N PRO A 77 9.11 5.91 -10.39
CA PRO A 77 10.02 4.87 -9.92
C PRO A 77 10.76 5.18 -8.60
N ALA A 78 10.94 6.45 -8.24
CA ALA A 78 11.53 6.84 -6.97
C ALA A 78 10.53 6.88 -5.81
N ALA A 79 9.25 7.22 -6.04
CA ALA A 79 8.28 7.56 -4.99
C ALA A 79 8.04 6.43 -3.97
N TYR A 80 8.13 6.67 -2.66
CA TYR A 80 7.97 5.65 -1.60
C TYR A 80 8.97 4.48 -1.65
N ARG A 81 10.03 4.51 -2.48
CA ARG A 81 10.99 3.39 -2.56
C ARG A 81 12.07 3.50 -1.48
N VAL A 82 12.43 2.36 -0.89
CA VAL A 82 13.65 2.19 -0.08
C VAL A 82 14.60 1.22 -0.79
N ILE A 83 15.67 1.74 -1.36
CA ILE A 83 16.65 0.95 -2.11
C ILE A 83 17.68 0.38 -1.14
N VAL A 84 17.78 -0.94 -1.07
CA VAL A 84 18.74 -1.66 -0.24
C VAL A 84 19.89 -2.27 -1.05
N GLY A 85 20.99 -2.59 -0.39
CA GLY A 85 22.07 -3.36 -1.01
C GLY A 85 21.77 -4.85 -1.17
N ASP A 86 22.48 -5.49 -2.10
CA ASP A 86 22.35 -6.92 -2.44
C ASP A 86 22.59 -7.82 -1.23
N GLU A 87 23.44 -7.38 -0.29
CA GLU A 87 23.67 -8.03 1.00
C GLU A 87 22.43 -8.12 1.90
N SER A 88 21.44 -7.23 1.71
CA SER A 88 20.18 -7.21 2.46
C SER A 88 19.04 -7.93 1.73
N GLU A 89 19.10 -8.05 0.40
CA GLU A 89 18.06 -8.64 -0.44
C GLU A 89 17.49 -9.97 0.08
N PRO A 90 18.30 -10.98 0.44
CA PRO A 90 17.74 -12.27 0.88
C PRO A 90 16.97 -12.16 2.19
N PHE A 91 17.39 -11.28 3.10
CA PHE A 91 16.72 -11.07 4.39
C PHE A 91 15.41 -10.30 4.23
N VAL A 92 15.41 -9.28 3.38
CA VAL A 92 14.20 -8.48 3.08
C VAL A 92 13.16 -9.36 2.39
N ARG A 93 13.57 -10.23 1.46
CA ARG A 93 12.68 -11.20 0.80
C ARG A 93 12.07 -12.20 1.78
N ASP A 94 12.78 -12.55 2.86
CA ASP A 94 12.29 -13.38 3.98
C ASP A 94 11.52 -12.57 5.05
N GLY A 95 11.07 -11.36 4.71
CA GLY A 95 10.22 -10.52 5.56
C GLY A 95 10.92 -9.95 6.79
N LYS A 96 12.26 -9.87 6.79
CA LYS A 96 13.03 -9.24 7.87
C LYS A 96 13.12 -7.73 7.68
N ASN A 97 13.44 -7.01 8.76
CA ASN A 97 13.56 -5.56 8.75
C ASN A 97 14.76 -5.09 7.92
N VAL A 98 14.58 -3.96 7.23
CA VAL A 98 15.66 -3.18 6.64
C VAL A 98 16.33 -2.33 7.73
N PHE A 99 17.67 -2.40 7.83
CA PHE A 99 18.44 -1.53 8.71
C PHE A 99 19.02 -0.34 7.94
N ALA A 100 18.96 0.86 8.54
CA ALA A 100 19.38 2.12 7.90
C ALA A 100 20.80 2.07 7.30
N LYS A 101 21.74 1.38 7.95
CA LYS A 101 23.12 1.24 7.46
C LYS A 101 23.27 0.50 6.12
N PHE A 102 22.23 -0.21 5.68
CA PHE A 102 22.19 -0.95 4.41
C PHE A 102 21.29 -0.29 3.35
N VAL A 103 20.70 0.86 3.67
CA VAL A 103 19.89 1.64 2.73
C VAL A 103 20.83 2.44 1.84
N LYS A 104 20.70 2.28 0.52
CA LYS A 104 21.46 3.01 -0.50
C LYS A 104 20.78 4.33 -0.88
N ALA A 105 19.45 4.34 -0.92
CA ALA A 105 18.66 5.53 -1.22
C ALA A 105 17.23 5.37 -0.66
N VAL A 106 16.58 6.50 -0.39
CA VAL A 106 15.16 6.57 -0.05
C VAL A 106 14.57 7.79 -0.74
N ASP A 107 13.30 7.72 -1.13
CA ASP A 107 12.54 8.89 -1.56
C ASP A 107 12.56 9.99 -0.48
N GLU A 108 12.98 11.20 -0.86
CA GLU A 108 13.08 12.36 0.03
C GLU A 108 11.70 12.82 0.56
N ALA A 109 10.60 12.45 -0.10
CA ALA A 109 9.25 12.76 0.34
C ALA A 109 8.75 11.86 1.48
N VAL A 110 9.35 10.68 1.68
CA VAL A 110 8.92 9.73 2.71
C VAL A 110 9.00 10.34 4.11
N ARG A 111 7.98 10.09 4.92
CA ARG A 111 7.90 10.52 6.32
C ARG A 111 7.79 9.31 7.24
N ALA A 112 8.13 9.53 8.51
CA ALA A 112 7.98 8.51 9.54
C ALA A 112 6.51 8.06 9.62
N GLY A 113 6.27 6.76 9.54
CA GLY A 113 4.95 6.15 9.57
C GLY A 113 4.27 5.99 8.20
N ASP A 114 4.93 6.38 7.11
CA ASP A 114 4.47 6.02 5.77
C ASP A 114 4.75 4.55 5.45
N GLU A 115 3.86 3.95 4.66
CA GLU A 115 4.15 2.67 4.02
C GLU A 115 5.15 2.92 2.89
N VAL A 116 6.09 1.98 2.69
CA VAL A 116 7.16 2.07 1.69
C VAL A 116 7.23 0.79 0.85
N LEU A 117 7.90 0.91 -0.30
CA LEU A 117 8.11 -0.14 -1.31
C LEU A 117 9.56 -0.61 -1.33
#